data_AF-A0A840DYJ4-F1
#
_entry.id   AF-A0A840DYJ4-F1
#
_cell.length_a   1.000
_cell.length_b   1.000
_cell.length_c   1.000
_cell.angle_alpha   90.00
_cell.angle_beta   90.00
_cell.angle_gamma   90.00
#
_symmetry.space_group_name_H-M   'P 1'
#
loop_
_entity.id
_entity.type
_entity.pdbx_description
1 polymer ?
#
loop_
_entity_poly.entity_id
_entity_poly.type
_entity_poly.pdbx_seq_one_letter_code
_entity_poly.pdbx_strand_id
1 'polypeptide(L)'
;MKYIQYHASMLAEKRKAEEFEKYRAENFIDEYHYNAMYKVKHREIMQKIIQYLNEYQPKRLSMKDISYSPLNYYVGYNHYHLKGFVLEYGNIKRQYKLEKIGDWYENEYGFVDRGHLVTDDTIKAFVIELNHEYLRLQKGE
;
A
#
# COMPACT_ATOMS: atom_id res chain seq x y z
N MET A 1 -36.58 -33.38 29.29
CA MET A 1 -36.49 -32.48 28.12
C MET A 1 -35.37 -31.42 28.17
N LYS A 2 -34.70 -31.14 29.30
CA LYS A 2 -33.58 -30.15 29.36
C LYS A 2 -32.26 -30.60 28.70
N TYR A 3 -32.00 -31.90 28.60
CA TYR A 3 -30.74 -32.46 28.07
C TYR A 3 -30.56 -32.22 26.56
N ILE A 4 -31.66 -32.26 25.79
CA ILE A 4 -31.64 -32.10 24.33
C ILE A 4 -31.33 -30.65 23.94
N GLN A 5 -31.86 -29.66 24.68
CA GLN A 5 -31.55 -28.25 24.49
C GLN A 5 -30.08 -27.93 24.81
N TYR A 6 -29.52 -28.51 25.87
CA TYR A 6 -28.13 -28.32 26.26
C TYR A 6 -27.13 -28.95 25.26
N HIS A 7 -27.53 -30.06 24.64
CA HIS A 7 -26.70 -30.70 23.62
C HIS A 7 -26.69 -29.92 22.30
N ALA A 8 -27.83 -29.34 21.91
CA ALA A 8 -27.96 -28.49 20.73
C ALA A 8 -27.17 -27.17 20.86
N SER A 9 -27.16 -26.55 22.05
CA SER A 9 -26.36 -25.34 22.30
C SER A 9 -24.86 -25.62 22.28
N MET A 10 -24.39 -26.73 22.86
CA MET A 10 -22.97 -27.15 22.76
C MET A 10 -22.53 -27.43 21.32
N LEU A 11 -23.40 -28.04 20.50
CA LEU A 11 -23.09 -28.28 19.09
C LEU A 11 -23.03 -26.97 18.29
N ALA A 12 -23.88 -26.00 18.61
CA ALA A 12 -23.84 -24.66 18.00
C ALA A 12 -22.60 -23.86 18.42
N GLU A 13 -22.17 -23.95 19.67
CA GLU A 13 -20.94 -23.32 20.15
C GLU A 13 -19.68 -23.93 19.52
N LYS A 14 -19.63 -25.26 19.38
CA LYS A 14 -18.54 -25.93 18.65
C LYS A 14 -18.46 -25.50 17.19
N ARG A 15 -19.59 -25.43 16.48
CA ARG A 15 -19.62 -24.95 15.09
C ARG A 15 -19.16 -23.49 14.97
N LYS A 16 -19.58 -22.62 15.89
CA LYS A 16 -19.09 -21.22 15.93
C LYS A 16 -17.59 -21.14 16.19
N ALA A 17 -17.05 -21.98 17.07
CA ALA A 17 -15.61 -22.03 17.32
C ALA A 17 -14.83 -22.53 16.09
N GLU A 18 -15.33 -23.55 15.41
CA GLU A 18 -14.75 -24.08 14.15
C GLU A 18 -14.80 -23.05 13.02
N GLU A 19 -15.93 -22.35 12.84
CA GLU A 19 -16.08 -21.25 11.89
C GLU A 19 -15.12 -20.09 12.21
N PHE A 20 -14.94 -19.76 13.49
CA PHE A 20 -14.03 -18.72 13.93
C PHE A 20 -12.55 -19.08 13.70
N GLU A 21 -12.15 -20.32 14.00
CA GLU A 21 -10.79 -20.79 13.71
C GLU A 21 -10.52 -20.86 12.20
N LYS A 22 -11.50 -21.29 11.41
CA LYS A 22 -11.41 -21.28 9.94
C LYS A 22 -11.26 -19.85 9.41
N TYR A 23 -12.09 -18.92 9.87
CA TYR A 23 -11.97 -17.50 9.52
C TYR A 23 -10.61 -16.92 9.91
N ARG A 24 -10.09 -17.24 11.10
CA ARG A 24 -8.76 -16.80 11.54
C ARG A 24 -7.66 -17.34 10.64
N ALA A 25 -7.71 -18.63 10.29
CA ALA A 25 -6.72 -19.26 9.41
C ALA A 25 -6.75 -18.66 8.00
N GLU A 26 -7.94 -18.43 7.43
CA GLU A 26 -8.12 -17.79 6.13
C GLU A 26 -7.56 -16.35 6.12
N ASN A 27 -7.89 -15.54 7.12
CA ASN A 27 -7.35 -14.18 7.22
C ASN A 27 -5.83 -14.14 7.41
N PHE A 28 -5.26 -15.10 8.17
CA PHE A 28 -3.82 -15.20 8.35
C PHE A 28 -3.10 -15.52 7.03
N ILE A 29 -3.63 -16.46 6.24
CA ILE A 29 -3.08 -16.82 4.93
C ILE A 29 -3.18 -15.63 3.97
N ASP A 30 -4.31 -14.93 3.96
CA ASP A 30 -4.51 -13.73 3.15
C ASP A 30 -3.53 -12.61 3.52
N GLU A 31 -3.30 -12.36 4.81
CA GLU A 31 -2.35 -11.35 5.26
C GLU A 31 -0.90 -11.74 4.93
N TYR A 32 -0.55 -13.01 5.10
CA TYR A 32 0.78 -13.52 4.74
C TYR A 32 1.06 -13.34 3.24
N HIS A 33 0.14 -13.76 2.38
CA HIS A 33 0.26 -13.60 0.93
C HIS A 33 0.33 -12.13 0.53
N TYR A 34 -0.52 -11.29 1.13
CA TYR A 34 -0.51 -9.85 0.90
C TYR A 34 0.84 -9.22 1.29
N ASN A 35 1.40 -9.62 2.43
CA ASN A 35 2.70 -9.16 2.90
C ASN A 35 3.86 -9.59 1.99
N ALA A 36 3.82 -10.83 1.47
CA ALA A 36 4.79 -11.32 0.50
C ALA A 36 4.69 -10.55 -0.83
N MET A 37 3.47 -10.36 -1.33
CA MET A 37 3.18 -9.58 -2.54
C MET A 37 3.67 -8.14 -2.40
N TYR A 38 3.42 -7.49 -1.26
CA TYR A 38 3.89 -6.14 -1.00
C TYR A 38 5.41 -6.02 -1.15
N LYS A 39 6.19 -6.96 -0.62
CA LYS A 39 7.65 -6.92 -0.74
C LYS A 39 8.11 -6.96 -2.19
N VAL A 40 7.49 -7.81 -3.02
CA VAL A 40 7.81 -7.95 -4.45
C VAL A 40 7.41 -6.68 -5.20
N LYS A 41 6.13 -6.30 -5.09
CA LYS A 41 5.55 -5.15 -5.78
C LYS A 41 6.19 -3.82 -5.40
N HIS A 42 6.60 -3.67 -4.13
CA HIS A 42 7.33 -2.51 -3.64
C HIS A 42 8.71 -2.42 -4.30
N ARG A 43 9.43 -3.54 -4.39
CA ARG A 43 10.73 -3.56 -5.07
C ARG A 43 10.60 -3.14 -6.54
N GLU A 44 9.59 -3.65 -7.23
CA GLU A 44 9.33 -3.34 -8.65
C GLU A 44 9.08 -1.83 -8.87
N ILE A 45 8.15 -1.24 -8.12
CA ILE A 45 7.82 0.19 -8.28
C ILE A 45 9.02 1.09 -7.92
N MET A 46 9.76 0.77 -6.86
CA MET A 46 10.95 1.53 -6.48
C MET A 46 12.06 1.43 -7.53
N GLN A 47 12.24 0.26 -8.15
CA GLN A 47 13.20 0.09 -9.25
C GLN A 47 12.81 0.93 -10.47
N LYS A 48 11.52 0.99 -10.82
CA LYS A 48 11.03 1.86 -11.91
C LYS A 48 11.29 3.34 -11.62
N ILE A 49 10.99 3.79 -10.39
CA ILE A 49 11.27 5.18 -9.98
C ILE A 49 12.77 5.49 -10.10
N ILE A 50 13.64 4.61 -9.58
CA ILE A 50 15.10 4.76 -9.69
C ILE A 50 15.54 4.81 -11.17
N GLN A 51 15.00 3.94 -12.00
CA GLN A 51 15.31 3.90 -13.42
C GLN A 51 14.96 5.23 -14.10
N TYR A 52 13.74 5.73 -13.89
CA TYR A 52 13.32 6.99 -14.50
C TYR A 52 14.04 8.21 -13.92
N LEU A 53 14.39 8.22 -12.63
CA LEU A 53 15.27 9.25 -12.06
C LEU A 53 16.62 9.28 -12.78
N ASN A 54 17.23 8.11 -13.02
CA ASN A 54 18.49 8.03 -13.74
C ASN A 54 18.37 8.40 -15.22
N GLU A 55 17.22 8.11 -15.85
CA GLU A 55 16.95 8.43 -17.25
C GLU A 55 16.72 9.93 -17.47
N TYR A 56 15.80 10.54 -16.71
CA TYR A 56 15.38 11.92 -16.93
C TYR A 56 16.20 12.94 -16.14
N GLN A 57 16.89 12.52 -15.08
CA GLN A 57 17.64 13.41 -14.20
C GLN A 57 19.03 12.87 -13.82
N PRO A 58 19.86 12.43 -14.78
CA PRO A 58 21.17 11.87 -14.45
C PRO A 58 22.00 12.88 -13.64
N LYS A 59 22.45 12.46 -12.45
CA LYS A 59 23.33 13.20 -11.54
C LYS A 59 22.72 14.41 -10.82
N ARG A 60 21.39 14.61 -10.85
CA ARG A 60 20.73 15.73 -10.13
C ARG A 60 20.09 15.30 -8.83
N LEU A 61 19.15 14.37 -8.92
CA LEU A 61 18.42 13.81 -7.79
C LEU A 61 18.61 12.29 -7.74
N SER A 62 18.74 11.79 -6.52
CA SER A 62 18.78 10.37 -6.22
C SER A 62 17.68 10.00 -5.22
N MET A 63 17.39 8.72 -5.10
CA MET A 63 16.45 8.24 -4.07
C MET A 63 16.86 8.60 -2.63
N LYS A 64 18.11 8.98 -2.38
CA LYS A 64 18.56 9.42 -1.04
C LYS A 64 18.09 10.82 -0.69
N ASP A 65 17.76 11.62 -1.70
CA ASP A 65 17.32 13.00 -1.55
C ASP A 65 15.80 13.08 -1.33
N ILE A 66 15.09 11.98 -1.63
CA ILE A 66 13.64 11.85 -1.52
C ILE A 66 13.32 11.18 -0.19
N SER A 67 12.49 11.85 0.63
CA SER A 67 12.00 11.29 1.88
C SER A 67 11.05 10.12 1.61
N TYR A 68 11.21 9.04 2.37
CA TYR A 68 10.38 7.84 2.27
C TYR A 68 9.72 7.56 3.62
N SER A 69 8.40 7.37 3.62
CA SER A 69 7.64 6.98 4.81
C SER A 69 6.74 5.77 4.52
N PRO A 70 6.88 4.64 5.23
CA PRO A 70 6.00 3.50 5.04
C PRO A 70 4.61 3.78 5.61
N LEU A 71 3.58 3.18 5.00
CA LEU A 71 2.19 3.30 5.40
C LEU A 71 1.60 1.93 5.70
N ASN A 72 0.92 1.84 6.85
CA ASN A 72 0.10 0.70 7.23
C ASN A 72 -1.29 1.21 7.60
N TYR A 73 -2.30 0.81 6.84
CA TYR A 73 -3.70 1.18 7.05
C TYR A 73 -4.45 0.03 7.69
N TYR A 74 -5.40 0.37 8.55
CA TYR A 74 -6.46 -0.53 8.98
C TYR A 74 -7.78 -0.09 8.33
N VAL A 75 -8.34 -0.89 7.43
CA VAL A 75 -9.60 -0.56 6.75
C VAL A 75 -10.76 -1.17 7.52
N GLY A 76 -11.35 -0.38 8.42
CA GLY A 76 -12.31 -0.84 9.44
C GLY A 76 -13.63 -1.45 8.94
N TYR A 77 -14.01 -1.25 7.67
CA TYR A 77 -15.24 -1.87 7.12
C TYR A 77 -15.04 -3.33 6.68
N ASN A 78 -13.81 -3.70 6.30
CA ASN A 78 -13.48 -5.03 5.79
C ASN A 78 -12.32 -5.70 6.58
N HIS A 79 -11.94 -5.11 7.72
CA HIS A 79 -10.95 -5.63 8.68
C HIS A 79 -9.63 -6.08 8.05
N TYR A 80 -9.14 -5.40 7.00
CA TYR A 80 -7.86 -5.75 6.39
C TYR A 80 -6.82 -4.65 6.50
N HIS A 81 -5.56 -5.10 6.56
CA HIS A 81 -4.39 -4.24 6.53
C HIS A 81 -4.01 -3.93 5.09
N LEU A 82 -3.95 -2.65 4.72
CA LEU A 82 -3.30 -2.23 3.47
C LEU A 82 -1.92 -1.66 3.77
N LYS A 83 -1.02 -1.90 2.84
CA LYS A 83 0.35 -1.41 2.85
C LYS A 83 0.56 -0.42 1.72
N GLY A 84 1.45 0.52 1.99
CA GLY A 84 1.80 1.57 1.05
C GLY A 84 3.03 2.32 1.51
N PHE A 85 3.33 3.40 0.81
CA PHE A 85 4.40 4.31 1.16
C PHE A 85 4.16 5.69 0.60
N VAL A 86 4.82 6.68 1.18
CA VAL A 86 4.84 8.07 0.73
C VAL A 86 6.24 8.42 0.29
N LEU A 87 6.34 9.14 -0.82
CA LEU A 87 7.54 9.82 -1.26
C LEU A 87 7.35 11.33 -1.20
N GLU A 88 8.31 12.05 -0.62
CA GLU A 88 8.26 13.50 -0.46
C GLU A 88 9.59 14.16 -0.85
N TYR A 89 9.50 15.28 -1.58
CA TYR A 89 10.64 16.12 -1.92
C TYR A 89 10.17 17.56 -2.19
N GLY A 90 10.69 18.53 -1.43
CA GLY A 90 10.19 19.91 -1.51
C GLY A 90 8.69 19.96 -1.24
N ASN A 91 7.95 20.59 -2.15
CA ASN A 91 6.48 20.64 -2.11
C ASN A 91 5.79 19.43 -2.76
N ILE A 92 6.54 18.51 -3.36
CA ILE A 92 5.98 17.32 -4.00
C ILE A 92 5.79 16.21 -2.96
N LYS A 93 4.59 15.66 -2.89
CA LYS A 93 4.25 14.48 -2.08
C LYS A 93 3.37 13.54 -2.88
N ARG A 94 3.79 12.28 -3.01
CA ARG A 94 3.03 11.21 -3.65
C ARG A 94 2.84 10.04 -2.70
N GLN A 95 1.62 9.53 -2.63
CA GLN A 95 1.24 8.42 -1.76
C GLN A 95 0.79 7.23 -2.59
N TYR A 96 1.44 6.08 -2.40
CA TYR A 96 1.19 4.84 -3.11
C TYR A 96 0.58 3.80 -2.16
N LYS A 97 -0.56 3.24 -2.54
CA LYS A 97 -1.29 2.19 -1.80
C LYS A 97 -1.35 0.92 -2.65
N LEU A 98 -1.01 -0.23 -2.07
CA LEU A 98 -1.13 -1.52 -2.76
C LEU A 98 -2.47 -2.16 -2.42
N GLU A 99 -3.29 -2.44 -3.42
CA GLU A 99 -4.53 -3.20 -3.20
C GLU A 99 -4.25 -4.71 -3.11
N LYS A 100 -5.18 -5.47 -2.51
CA LYS A 100 -5.06 -6.94 -2.40
C LYS A 100 -4.97 -7.67 -3.74
N ILE A 101 -5.48 -7.04 -4.80
CA ILE A 101 -5.39 -7.55 -6.18
C ILE A 101 -3.98 -7.39 -6.78
N GLY A 102 -3.06 -6.69 -6.10
CA GLY A 102 -1.67 -6.52 -6.53
C GLY A 102 -1.40 -5.27 -7.38
N ASP A 103 -2.38 -4.38 -7.49
CA ASP A 103 -2.28 -3.11 -8.20
C ASP A 103 -1.94 -1.97 -7.25
N TRP A 104 -1.08 -1.07 -7.73
CA TRP A 104 -0.71 0.15 -7.03
C TRP A 104 -1.67 1.28 -7.41
N TYR A 105 -2.12 2.03 -6.41
CA TYR A 105 -2.91 3.24 -6.60
C TYR A 105 -2.23 4.44 -5.96
N GLU A 106 -2.25 5.56 -6.65
CA GLU A 106 -1.76 6.85 -6.19
C GLU A 106 -2.91 7.72 -5.71
N ASN A 107 -2.72 8.42 -4.59
CA ASN A 107 -3.72 9.33 -4.06
C ASN A 107 -3.08 10.68 -3.71
N GLU A 108 -3.68 11.76 -4.18
CA GLU A 108 -3.36 13.13 -3.76
C GLU A 108 -4.17 13.45 -2.50
N TYR A 109 -3.51 13.46 -1.34
CA TYR A 109 -4.02 13.88 -0.02
C TYR A 109 -5.49 13.56 0.37
N GLY A 110 -5.63 12.76 1.43
CA GLY A 110 -6.72 12.97 2.42
C GLY A 110 -8.09 12.36 2.16
N PHE A 111 -8.35 11.73 1.01
CA PHE A 111 -9.64 11.07 0.76
C PHE A 111 -9.57 9.54 0.80
N VAL A 112 -10.67 8.94 1.26
CA VAL A 112 -10.96 7.48 1.29
C VAL A 112 -11.17 6.91 -0.13
N ASP A 113 -10.88 7.69 -1.17
CA ASP A 113 -10.96 7.22 -2.54
C ASP A 113 -9.80 6.26 -2.87
N ARG A 114 -10.07 5.31 -3.77
CA ARG A 114 -9.09 4.35 -4.28
C ARG A 114 -7.90 5.05 -4.93
N GLY A 115 -8.10 6.26 -5.46
CA GLY A 115 -7.06 7.02 -6.17
C GLY A 115 -6.93 6.58 -7.62
N HIS A 116 -5.83 6.96 -8.27
CA HIS A 116 -5.55 6.62 -9.67
C HIS A 116 -4.64 5.40 -9.77
N LEU A 117 -4.91 4.52 -10.73
CA LEU A 117 -4.03 3.38 -10.98
C LEU A 117 -2.63 3.88 -11.35
N VAL A 118 -1.62 3.33 -10.69
CA VAL A 118 -0.22 3.65 -10.97
C VAL A 118 0.20 2.92 -12.24
N THR A 119 0.50 3.71 -13.25
CA THR A 119 1.05 3.26 -14.53
C THR A 119 2.47 3.76 -14.69
N ASP A 120 3.17 3.29 -15.72
CA ASP A 120 4.51 3.81 -16.04
C ASP A 120 4.48 5.32 -16.29
N ASP A 121 3.42 5.84 -16.93
CA ASP A 121 3.27 7.27 -17.19
C ASP A 121 3.03 8.07 -15.91
N THR A 122 2.31 7.50 -14.95
CA THR A 122 2.15 8.08 -13.61
C THR A 122 3.51 8.24 -12.91
N ILE A 123 4.34 7.19 -12.95
CA ILE A 123 5.67 7.21 -12.33
C ILE A 123 6.59 8.22 -13.04
N LYS A 124 6.56 8.27 -14.38
CA LYS A 124 7.32 9.26 -15.16
C LYS A 124 6.90 10.69 -14.82
N ALA A 125 5.60 10.95 -14.72
CA ALA A 125 5.07 12.26 -14.36
C ALA A 125 5.61 12.72 -12.99
N PHE A 126 5.55 11.84 -11.98
CA PHE A 126 6.15 12.10 -10.68
C PHE A 126 7.65 12.44 -10.77
N VAL A 127 8.43 11.68 -11.54
CA VAL A 127 9.87 11.97 -11.73
C VAL A 127 10.09 13.31 -12.43
N ILE A 128 9.26 13.69 -13.40
CA ILE A 128 9.35 14.99 -14.06
C ILE A 128 9.05 16.12 -13.06
N GLU A 129 8.02 15.96 -12.22
CA GLU A 129 7.68 16.93 -11.16
C GLU A 129 8.84 17.14 -10.19
N LEU A 130 9.50 16.07 -9.76
CA LEU A 130 10.69 16.15 -8.90
C LEU A 130 11.81 17.00 -9.55
N ASN A 131 12.00 16.90 -10.87
CA ASN A 131 13.01 17.69 -11.57
C ASN A 131 12.67 19.18 -11.54
N HIS A 132 11.39 19.49 -11.81
CA HIS A 132 10.90 20.86 -11.79
C HIS A 132 11.06 21.46 -10.40
N GLU A 133 10.71 20.71 -9.35
CA GLU A 133 10.86 21.14 -7.97
C GLU A 133 12.33 21.35 -7.58
N TYR A 134 13.23 20.45 -7.97
CA TYR A 134 14.67 20.62 -7.75
C TYR A 134 15.17 21.93 -8.39
N LEU A 135 14.81 22.17 -9.65
CA LEU A 135 15.23 23.37 -10.37
C LEU A 135 14.65 24.65 -9.77
N ARG A 136 13.43 24.60 -9.23
CA ARG A 136 12.78 25.71 -8.51
C ARG A 136 13.57 26.05 -7.25
N LEU A 137 13.87 25.03 -6.42
CA LEU A 137 14.63 25.20 -5.18
C LEU A 137 16.07 25.71 -5.41
N GLN A 138 16.73 25.29 -6.49
CA GLN A 138 18.06 25.79 -6.85
C GLN A 138 18.07 27.29 -7.24
N LYS A 139 16.93 27.82 -7.70
CA LYS A 139 16.79 29.24 -8.04
C LYS A 139 16.46 30.13 -6.84
N GLY A 140 16.25 29.55 -5.66
CA GLY A 140 15.90 30.29 -4.44
C GLY A 140 14.46 30.78 -4.42
N GLU A 141 13.58 30.16 -5.20
CA GLU A 141 12.11 30.36 -5.19
C GLU A 141 11.44 29.40 -4.20
#